data_AF-K2ER02-F1
#
_entry.id   AF-K2ER02-F1
#
_cell.length_a   1.000
_cell.length_b   1.000
_cell.length_c   1.000
_cell.angle_alpha   90.00
_cell.angle_beta   90.00
_cell.angle_gamma   90.00
#
_symmetry.space_group_name_H-M   'P 1'
#
loop_
_entity.id
_entity.type
_entity.pdbx_description
1 polymer ?
#
loop_
_entity_poly.entity_id
_entity_poly.type
_entity_poly.pdbx_seq_one_letter_code
_entity_poly.pdbx_strand_id
1 'polypeptide(L)' 'MENLEFLNFDIWVIVKIFTLIILGMYIFFAFVIRRQVKVMTDTLQLGFESLARFLSFVHLVFAILVFVTALIVL' A
#
# COMPACT_ATOMS: atom_id res chain seq x y z
N MET A 1 -10.81 43.05 -3.65
CA MET A 1 -10.88 41.58 -3.55
C MET A 1 -9.47 41.10 -3.84
N GLU A 2 -8.69 40.85 -2.80
CA GLU A 2 -7.28 40.46 -2.94
C GLU A 2 -7.19 39.13 -3.68
N ASN A 3 -6.41 39.14 -4.75
CA ASN A 3 -6.15 37.99 -5.60
C ASN A 3 -5.30 37.01 -4.78
N LEU A 4 -5.92 35.95 -4.26
CA LEU A 4 -5.21 34.82 -3.68
C LEU A 4 -4.55 33.99 -4.80
N GLU A 5 -3.58 34.58 -5.51
CA GLU A 5 -2.68 33.90 -6.46
C GLU A 5 -1.54 33.18 -5.74
N PHE A 6 -1.79 32.59 -4.56
CA PHE A 6 -0.69 32.14 -3.70
C PHE A 6 -0.07 30.81 -4.09
N LEU A 7 -0.70 29.99 -4.94
CA LEU A 7 -0.13 28.71 -5.35
C LEU A 7 -0.60 28.37 -6.78
N ASN A 8 0.15 28.80 -7.78
CA ASN A 8 0.03 28.31 -9.16
C ASN A 8 0.61 26.88 -9.28
N PHE A 9 0.33 26.04 -8.28
CA PHE A 9 0.72 24.63 -8.27
C PHE A 9 -0.35 23.84 -9.00
N ASP A 10 0.08 23.09 -10.01
CA ASP A 10 -0.79 22.14 -10.68
C ASP A 10 -1.32 21.13 -9.65
N ILE A 11 -2.64 21.15 -9.43
CA ILE A 11 -3.33 20.27 -8.48
C ILE A 11 -2.99 18.80 -8.72
N TRP A 12 -2.68 18.43 -9.97
CA TRP A 12 -2.26 17.08 -10.32
C TRP A 12 -0.94 16.70 -9.66
N VAL A 13 0.04 17.60 -9.54
CA VAL A 13 1.32 17.32 -8.86
C VAL A 13 1.09 16.98 -7.39
N ILE A 14 0.20 17.71 -6.73
CA ILE A 14 -0.17 17.46 -5.32
C ILE A 14 -0.81 16.07 -5.20
N VAL A 15 -1.78 15.75 -6.06
CA VAL A 15 -2.44 14.44 -6.07
C VAL A 15 -1.43 13.31 -6.24
N LYS A 16 -0.49 13.43 -7.19
CA LYS A 16 0.56 12.43 -7.44
C LYS A 16 1.37 12.14 -6.17
N ILE A 17 1.84 13.18 -5.50
CA ILE A 17 2.63 13.08 -4.27
C ILE A 17 1.83 12.38 -3.15
N PHE A 18 0.57 12.80 -2.93
CA PHE A 18 -0.27 12.19 -1.91
C PHE A 18 -0.61 10.72 -2.21
N THR A 19 -0.86 10.37 -3.47
CA THR A 19 -1.07 8.97 -3.87
C THR A 19 0.16 8.12 -3.59
N LEU A 20 1.38 8.61 -3.89
CA LEU A 20 2.62 7.89 -3.57
C LEU A 20 2.79 7.70 -2.06
N ILE A 21 2.49 8.72 -1.25
CA ILE A 21 2.56 8.60 0.22
C ILE A 21 1.59 7.52 0.72
N ILE A 22 0.34 7.53 0.25
CA ILE A 22 -0.68 6.55 0.66
C ILE A 22 -0.28 5.14 0.23
N LEU A 23 0.22 4.94 -0.99
CA LEU A 23 0.70 3.63 -1.45
C LEU A 23 1.94 3.16 -0.67
N GLY A 24 2.83 4.07 -0.29
CA GLY A 24 3.94 3.77 0.61
C GLY A 24 3.45 3.28 1.98
N MET A 25 2.50 3.98 2.59
CA MET A 25 1.84 3.55 3.83
C MET A 25 1.14 2.19 3.67
N TYR A 26 0.54 1.93 2.51
CA TYR A 26 -0.12 0.67 2.21
C TYR A 26 0.85 -0.52 2.22
N ILE A 27 2.11 -0.35 1.80
CA ILE A 27 3.14 -1.40 1.92
C ILE A 27 3.39 -1.76 3.39
N PHE A 28 3.52 -0.76 4.27
CA PHE A 28 3.69 -1.00 5.71
C PHE A 28 2.48 -1.76 6.27
N PHE A 29 1.27 -1.37 5.87
CA PHE A 29 0.04 -2.08 6.23
C PHE A 29 0.08 -3.55 5.74
N ALA A 30 0.40 -3.80 4.48
CA ALA A 30 0.49 -5.15 3.92
C ALA A 30 1.53 -6.02 4.65
N PHE A 31 2.65 -5.42 5.06
CA PHE A 31 3.67 -6.10 5.85
C PHE A 31 3.14 -6.50 7.24
N VAL A 32 2.43 -5.60 7.91
CA VAL A 32 1.76 -5.89 9.19
C VAL A 32 0.74 -7.01 9.00
N ILE A 33 -0.08 -6.97 7.95
CA ILE A 33 -1.06 -8.02 7.65
C ILE A 33 -0.38 -9.38 7.47
N ARG A 34 0.74 -9.46 6.73
CA ARG A 34 1.52 -10.71 6.64
C ARG A 34 1.85 -11.20 8.06
N ARG A 35 2.42 -10.34 8.90
CA ARG A 35 2.80 -10.74 10.27
C ARG A 35 1.60 -11.27 11.06
N GLN A 36 0.44 -10.63 10.92
CA GLN A 36 -0.79 -11.07 11.57
C GLN A 36 -1.28 -12.42 11.04
N VAL A 37 -1.28 -12.63 9.73
CA VAL A 37 -1.62 -13.93 9.13
C VAL A 37 -0.70 -15.03 9.66
N LYS A 38 0.60 -14.76 9.80
CA LYS A 38 1.54 -15.73 10.40
C LYS A 38 1.12 -16.10 11.83
N VAL A 39 0.91 -15.12 12.70
CA VAL A 39 0.54 -15.36 14.11
C VAL A 39 -0.81 -16.08 14.24
N MET A 40 -1.80 -15.71 13.43
CA MET A 40 -3.11 -16.36 13.43
C MET A 40 -3.03 -17.81 12.96
N THR A 41 -2.28 -18.07 11.89
CA THR A 41 -2.11 -19.44 11.35
C THR A 41 -1.17 -20.32 12.17
N ASP A 42 -0.37 -19.75 13.07
CA ASP A 42 0.38 -20.52 14.08
C ASP A 42 -0.54 -20.97 15.23
N THR A 43 -1.67 -20.29 15.46
CA THR A 43 -2.59 -20.55 16.58
C THR A 43 -3.79 -21.41 16.18
N LEU A 44 -4.40 -21.12 15.02
CA LEU A 44 -5.62 -21.77 14.56
C LEU A 44 -5.30 -22.87 13.54
N GLN A 45 -5.82 -24.07 13.76
CA GLN A 45 -5.77 -25.18 12.81
C GLN A 45 -7.13 -25.31 12.11
N LEU A 46 -7.23 -24.76 10.91
CA LEU A 46 -8.41 -24.72 10.04
C LEU A 46 -8.22 -25.51 8.74
N GLY A 47 -7.00 -26.00 8.45
CA GLY A 47 -6.68 -26.81 7.26
C GLY A 47 -6.33 -26.00 6.00
N PHE A 48 -6.32 -24.66 6.08
CA PHE A 48 -6.03 -23.76 4.96
C PHE A 48 -4.92 -22.74 5.27
N GLU A 49 -4.09 -23.01 6.28
CA GLU A 49 -3.03 -22.12 6.78
C GLU A 49 -1.99 -21.81 5.70
N SER A 50 -1.59 -22.82 4.94
CA SER A 50 -0.61 -22.69 3.86
C SER A 50 -1.12 -21.74 2.77
N LEU A 51 -2.40 -21.87 2.39
CA LEU A 51 -3.04 -21.00 1.41
C LEU A 51 -3.12 -19.56 1.92
N ALA A 52 -3.55 -19.35 3.16
CA ALA A 52 -3.61 -18.02 3.77
C ALA A 52 -2.22 -17.35 3.84
N ARG A 53 -1.18 -18.11 4.22
CA ARG A 53 0.21 -17.62 4.23
C ARG A 53 0.69 -17.24 2.83
N PHE A 54 0.43 -18.08 1.84
CA PHE A 54 0.79 -17.82 0.45
C PHE A 54 0.10 -16.55 -0.07
N LEU A 55 -1.21 -16.42 0.11
CA LEU A 55 -1.97 -15.23 -0.31
C LEU A 55 -1.47 -13.96 0.39
N SER A 56 -1.15 -14.03 1.69
CA SER A 56 -0.59 -12.88 2.40
C SER A 56 0.76 -12.42 1.86
N PHE A 57 1.60 -13.37 1.43
CA PHE A 57 2.89 -13.08 0.81
C PHE A 57 2.72 -12.47 -0.58
N VAL A 58 1.86 -13.08 -1.42
CA VAL A 58 1.54 -12.56 -2.76
C VAL A 58 0.97 -11.15 -2.67
N HIS A 59 0.07 -10.89 -1.72
CA HIS A 59 -0.50 -9.57 -1.49
C HIS A 59 0.58 -8.51 -1.16
N LEU A 60 1.54 -8.83 -0.29
CA LEU A 60 2.65 -7.94 0.04
C LEU A 60 3.53 -7.66 -1.18
N VAL A 61 3.88 -8.68 -1.96
CA VAL A 61 4.65 -8.52 -3.21
C VAL A 61 3.87 -7.64 -4.19
N PHE A 62 2.58 -7.87 -4.34
CA PHE A 62 1.73 -7.08 -5.23
C PHE A 62 1.62 -5.61 -4.80
N ALA A 63 1.50 -5.33 -3.50
CA ALA A 63 1.52 -3.97 -2.96
C ALA A 63 2.81 -3.22 -3.33
N ILE A 64 3.97 -3.90 -3.23
CA ILE A 64 5.26 -3.34 -3.63
C ILE A 64 5.29 -3.08 -5.14
N LEU A 65 4.83 -4.04 -5.96
CA LEU A 65 4.79 -3.89 -7.42
C LEU A 65 3.88 -2.74 -7.87
N VAL A 66 2.72 -2.56 -7.23
CA VAL A 66 1.81 -1.44 -7.49
C VAL A 66 2.48 -0.11 -7.17
N PHE A 67 3.18 -0.01 -6.04
CA PHE A 67 3.91 1.21 -5.69
C PHE A 67 5.05 1.52 -6.68
N VAL A 68 5.84 0.50 -7.07
CA VAL A 68 6.89 0.67 -8.08
C VAL A 68 6.30 1.10 -9.43
N THR A 69 5.17 0.51 -9.82
CA THR A 69 4.47 0.92 -11.05
C THR A 69 3.97 2.35 -10.95
N ALA A 70 3.45 2.75 -9.79
CA ALA A 70 3.01 4.12 -9.55
C ALA A 70 4.15 5.14 -9.69
N LEU A 71 5.38 4.81 -9.25
CA LEU A 71 6.55 5.69 -9.44
C LEU A 71 6.89 5.95 -10.91
N ILE A 72 6.51 5.05 -11.83
CA ILE A 72 6.82 5.15 -13.26
C ILE A 72 5.68 5.85 -14.01
N VAL A 73 4.43 5.57 -13.65
CA VAL A 73 3.25 5.97 -14.43
C VAL A 73 2.62 7.28 -13.92
N LEU A 74 2.75 7.59 -12.62
CA LEU A 74 2.11 8.74 -11.98
C LEU A 74 3.04 9.95 -11.96
#